data_AF-A0A496RY63-F1
#
_entry.id   AF-A0A496RY63-F1
#
_cell.length_a   1.000
_cell.length_b   1.000
_cell.length_c   1.000
_cell.angle_alpha   90.00
_cell.angle_beta   90.00
_cell.angle_gamma   90.00
#
_symmetry.space_group_name_H-M   'P 1'
#
loop_
_entity.id
_entity.type
_entity.pdbx_description
1 polymer ?
#
loop_
_entity_poly.entity_id
_entity_poly.type
_entity_poly.pdbx_seq_one_letter_code
_entity_poly.pdbx_strand_id
1 'polypeptide(L)' 'MDFGDVIRALKNGRRCARKGWNGRGIFIELQVPDEHSKMSSPYIYIDTTGLRTENPDAPLSLVPWLASQTDMLSEDWEMV' A
#
# COMPACT_ATOMS: atom_id res chain seq x y z
N MET A 1 7.23 -12.46 1.90
CA MET A 1 5.96 -12.91 1.29
C MET A 1 6.02 -12.55 -0.17
N ASP A 2 5.41 -13.36 -1.04
CA ASP A 2 5.30 -13.00 -2.46
C ASP A 2 4.12 -12.03 -2.69
N PHE A 3 3.96 -11.54 -3.92
CA PHE A 3 2.85 -10.63 -4.22
C PHE A 3 1.46 -11.32 -4.16
N GLY A 4 1.39 -12.63 -4.38
CA GLY A 4 0.15 -13.39 -4.23
C GLY A 4 -0.32 -13.45 -2.77
N ASP A 5 0.61 -13.62 -1.84
CA ASP A 5 0.38 -13.51 -0.40
C ASP A 5 -0.12 -12.13 -0.02
N VAL A 6 0.47 -11.08 -0.60
CA VAL A 6 0.03 -9.69 -0.39
C VAL A 6 -1.43 -9.52 -0.82
N ILE A 7 -1.81 -9.95 -2.03
CA ILE A 7 -3.21 -9.87 -2.47
C ILE A 7 -4.16 -10.61 -1.53
N ARG A 8 -3.77 -11.79 -1.01
CA ARG A 8 -4.56 -12.53 -0.02
C ARG A 8 -4.67 -11.76 1.30
N ALA A 9 -3.58 -11.17 1.79
CA ALA A 9 -3.56 -10.39 3.02
C ALA A 9 -4.43 -9.13 2.91
N LEU A 10 -4.29 -8.38 1.81
CA LEU A 10 -5.09 -7.19 1.50
C LEU A 10 -6.59 -7.49 1.48
N LYS A 11 -7.01 -8.59 0.84
CA LYS A 11 -8.41 -9.04 0.83
C LYS A 11 -8.95 -9.41 2.22
N ASN A 12 -8.07 -9.74 3.16
CA ASN A 12 -8.40 -10.01 4.56
C ASN A 12 -8.28 -8.76 5.45
N GLY A 13 -8.24 -7.55 4.86
CA GLY A 13 -8.15 -6.29 5.60
C GLY A 13 -6.79 -6.05 6.27
N ARG A 14 -5.74 -6.75 5.83
CA ARG A 14 -4.37 -6.51 6.32
C ARG A 14 -3.70 -5.46 5.44
N ARG A 15 -2.73 -4.76 6.03
CA ARG A 15 -1.83 -3.83 5.35
C ARG A 15 -0.52 -4.53 5.05
N CYS A 16 0.10 -4.18 3.93
CA CYS A 16 1.37 -4.75 3.52
C CYS A 16 2.37 -3.66 3.13
N ALA A 17 3.65 -3.95 3.30
CA ALA A 17 4.74 -3.08 2.87
C ALA A 17 5.91 -3.92 2.36
N ARG A 18 6.81 -3.30 1.61
CA ARG A 18 8.13 -3.88 1.31
C ARG A 18 9.06 -3.63 2.49
N LYS A 19 9.92 -4.61 2.81
CA LYS A 19 10.96 -4.45 3.85
C LYS A 19 11.85 -3.23 3.63
N GLY A 20 12.09 -2.87 2.36
CA GLY A 20 12.91 -1.73 1.97
C GLY A 20 12.20 -0.38 1.91
N TRP A 21 10.89 -0.30 2.15
CA TRP A 21 10.22 1.00 2.23
C TRP A 21 10.71 1.76 3.47
N ASN A 22 11.00 3.05 3.30
CA ASN A 22 11.68 3.92 4.28
C ASN A 22 10.89 4.12 5.58
N GLY A 23 10.84 3.08 6.42
CA GLY A 23 10.38 3.14 7.80
C GLY A 23 8.87 3.11 7.99
N ARG A 24 8.50 3.15 9.29
CA ARG A 24 7.13 3.07 9.80
C ARG A 24 6.26 4.14 9.15
N GLY A 25 5.14 3.74 8.56
CA GLY A 25 4.12 4.68 8.07
C GLY A 25 3.95 4.73 6.55
N ILE A 26 4.66 3.89 5.78
CA ILE A 26 4.32 3.60 4.38
C ILE A 26 3.79 2.18 4.29
N PHE A 27 2.59 2.01 3.74
CA PHE A 27 2.00 0.70 3.46
C PHE A 27 0.97 0.80 2.33
N ILE A 28 0.60 -0.34 1.77
CA ILE A 28 -0.55 -0.49 0.87
C ILE A 28 -1.70 -1.17 1.59
N GLU A 29 -2.90 -0.82 1.17
CA GLU A 29 -4.16 -1.33 1.71
C GLU A 29 -5.23 -1.44 0.60
N LEU A 30 -6.18 -2.35 0.78
CA LEU A 30 -7.32 -2.48 -0.11
C LEU A 30 -8.45 -1.56 0.36
N GLN A 31 -8.81 -0.58 -0.46
CA GLN A 31 -10.04 0.18 -0.28
C GLN A 31 -11.20 -0.58 -0.91
N VAL A 32 -12.28 -0.77 -0.13
CA VAL A 32 -13.55 -1.32 -0.61
C VAL A 32 -14.60 -0.20 -0.50
N PRO A 33 -15.27 0.18 -1.60
CA PRO A 33 -16.23 1.27 -1.59
C PRO A 33 -17.41 1.07 -0.63
N ASP A 34 -17.83 2.19 -0.03
CA ASP A 34 -19.06 2.37 0.75
C ASP A 34 -19.90 3.54 0.19
N GLU A 35 -20.97 3.91 0.88
CA GLU A 35 -21.88 5.00 0.46
C GLU A 35 -21.23 6.39 0.39
N HIS A 36 -20.05 6.56 0.99
CA HIS A 36 -19.29 7.81 1.00
C HIS A 36 -18.09 7.78 0.04
N SER A 37 -17.86 6.64 -0.62
CA SER A 37 -16.72 6.44 -1.49
C SER A 37 -16.90 7.11 -2.86
N LYS A 38 -15.82 7.76 -3.35
CA LYS A 38 -15.81 8.37 -4.69
C LYS A 38 -15.70 7.32 -5.81
N MET A 39 -14.99 6.22 -5.58
CA MET A 39 -14.80 5.13 -6.54
C MET A 39 -15.85 4.04 -6.30
N SER A 40 -16.30 3.38 -7.36
CA SER A 40 -17.35 2.35 -7.31
C SER A 40 -16.82 0.91 -7.36
N SER A 41 -15.51 0.72 -7.46
CA SER A 41 -14.86 -0.61 -7.46
C SER A 41 -13.70 -0.63 -6.47
N PRO A 42 -13.39 -1.77 -5.82
CA PRO A 42 -12.24 -1.89 -4.94
C PRO A 42 -10.92 -1.60 -5.66
N TYR A 43 -9.99 -0.96 -4.96
CA TYR A 43 -8.67 -0.64 -5.48
C TYR A 43 -7.63 -0.65 -4.35
N ILE A 44 -6.37 -0.87 -4.71
CA ILE A 44 -5.26 -0.77 -3.77
C ILE A 44 -4.80 0.69 -3.75
N TYR A 45 -4.57 1.24 -2.58
CA TYR A 45 -3.93 2.54 -2.41
C TYR A 45 -2.65 2.39 -1.60
N ILE A 46 -1.77 3.36 -1.75
CA ILE A 46 -0.60 3.53 -0.90
C ILE A 46 -0.86 4.69 0.06
N ASP A 47 -0.56 4.47 1.33
CA ASP A 47 -0.54 5.48 2.37
C ASP A 47 0.90 5.90 2.61
N THR A 48 1.22 7.16 2.34
CA THR A 48 2.52 7.76 2.69
C THR A 48 2.40 8.84 3.77
N THR A 49 1.22 9.03 4.36
CA THR A 49 0.97 10.09 5.36
C THR A 49 1.80 9.92 6.62
N GLY A 50 2.21 8.69 6.94
CA GLY A 50 3.08 8.36 8.06
C GLY A 50 4.59 8.42 7.75
N LEU A 51 4.99 8.71 6.50
CA LEU A 51 6.40 8.75 6.11
C LEU A 51 7.16 9.79 6.94
N ARG A 52 8.28 9.37 7.52
CA ARG A 52 9.21 10.24 8.25
C ARG A 52 10.40 10.56 7.36
N THR A 53 10.52 11.81 6.95
CA THR A 53 11.55 12.27 6.01
C THR A 53 11.88 13.73 6.26
N GLU A 54 13.12 14.11 6.00
CA GLU A 54 13.59 15.50 6.03
C GLU A 54 13.38 16.22 4.69
N ASN A 55 13.01 15.48 3.63
CA ASN A 55 12.68 16.06 2.33
C ASN A 55 11.32 16.78 2.42
N PRO A 56 11.27 18.13 2.34
CA PRO A 56 10.03 18.89 2.46
C PRO A 56 9.06 18.66 1.28
N ASP A 57 9.58 18.16 0.15
CA ASP A 57 8.79 17.90 -1.06
C ASP A 57 8.25 16.48 -1.12
N ALA A 58 8.51 15.65 -0.10
CA ALA A 58 8.01 14.29 -0.06
C ALA A 58 6.48 14.29 0.07
N PRO A 59 5.74 13.61 -0.84
CA PRO A 59 4.30 13.56 -0.77
C PRO A 59 3.84 12.73 0.43
N LEU A 60 2.98 13.32 1.27
CA LEU A 60 2.32 12.69 2.41
C LEU A 60 0.83 12.56 2.10
N SER A 61 0.47 11.55 1.31
CA SER A 61 -0.88 11.44 0.74
C SER A 61 -1.39 9.99 0.68
N LEU A 62 -2.69 9.87 0.40
CA LEU A 62 -3.37 8.63 0.10
C LEU A 62 -3.73 8.65 -1.39
N VAL A 63 -3.14 7.75 -2.17
CA VAL A 63 -3.37 7.71 -3.62
C VAL A 63 -3.54 6.28 -4.13
N PRO A 64 -4.36 6.05 -5.18
CA PRO A 64 -4.41 4.75 -5.84
C PRO A 64 -3.01 4.29 -6.25
N TRP A 65 -2.71 3.02 -5.99
CA TRP A 65 -1.40 2.44 -6.21
C TRP A 65 -1.46 1.44 -7.37
N LEU A 66 -0.51 1.58 -8.29
CA LEU A 66 -0.30 0.65 -9.39
C LEU A 66 0.92 -0.19 -9.08
N ALA A 67 0.74 -1.50 -8.94
CA ALA A 67 1.86 -2.42 -8.76
C ALA A 67 2.74 -2.43 -10.02
N SER A 68 4.03 -2.12 -9.85
CA SER A 68 5.01 -2.29 -10.92
C SER A 68 5.32 -3.77 -11.16
N GLN A 69 5.97 -4.10 -12.28
CA GLN A 69 6.47 -5.47 -12.49
C GLN A 69 7.46 -5.87 -11.40
N THR A 70 8.28 -4.94 -10.92
CA THR A 70 9.21 -5.19 -9.82
C THR A 70 8.46 -5.45 -8.51
N ASP A 71 7.33 -4.80 -8.26
CA ASP A 71 6.51 -5.08 -7.08
C ASP A 71 5.92 -6.50 -7.11
N MET A 72 5.38 -6.89 -8.27
CA MET A 72 4.77 -8.20 -8.47
C MET A 72 5.76 -9.36 -8.39
N LEU A 73 7.02 -9.15 -8.80
CA LEU A 73 8.08 -10.16 -8.80
C LEU A 73 8.90 -10.21 -7.50
N SER A 74 8.55 -9.42 -6.50
CA SER A 74 9.33 -9.32 -5.27
C SER A 74 8.86 -10.24 -4.16
N GLU A 75 9.79 -10.63 -3.29
CA GLU A 75 9.56 -11.61 -2.22
C GLU A 75 9.77 -11.03 -0.80
N ASP A 76 10.13 -9.76 -0.71
CA ASP A 76 10.42 -9.02 0.52
C ASP A 76 9.18 -8.25 1.05
N TRP A 77 7.97 -8.72 0.76
CA TRP A 77 6.77 -8.17 1.36
C TRP A 77 6.56 -8.67 2.80
N GLU A 78 6.01 -7.79 3.64
CA GLU A 78 5.63 -8.04 5.04
C GLU A 78 4.26 -7.43 5.39
N MET A 79 3.60 -7.96 6.42
CA MET A 79 2.37 -7.38 6.97
C MET A 79 2.74 -6.29 7.98
N VAL A 80 1.95 -5.21 8.02
CA VAL A 80 2.12 -4.06 8.94
C VAL A 80 1.15 -4.14 10.11
#